data_AF-A0A1Q6Y3V9-F1
#
_entry.id   AF-A0A1Q6Y3V9-F1
#
_cell.length_a   1.000
_cell.length_b   1.000
_cell.length_c   1.000
_cell.angle_alpha   90.00
_cell.angle_beta   90.00
_cell.angle_gamma   90.00
#
_symmetry.space_group_name_H-M   'P 1'
#
loop_
_entity.id
_entity.type
_entity.pdbx_description
1 polymer ?
#
loop_
_entity_poly.entity_id
_entity_poly.type
_entity_poly.pdbx_seq_one_letter_code
_entity_poly.pdbx_strand_id
1 'polypeptide(L)'
;MKRMQVAVMALSVALAVNSKAQDHAPLKLVATIPLPGLHDGDFDHFAPDVDGHRLFLTGEENEKVLVFDTTTNQLIHTIEDVKAPHAILFRKDLKKLFIVAGDASAVQVYDSDSYKLRGEVKVSIDADSIAYDSASHYLYVVNGGREAHTPYSLISVIDTDNPKKLRDVKIDTNHVEAIVLEKSGPRMFCNLTGKSAVGVLDRNKSALLATWPLPAGYKLNVAMAFDEGDHRLFVVTRNPGQLIVLNSDSGKVISNVPAVSMVDDMSYDAQHKRLYLAGDGALDVFEQKDPDHYALLAKIPGGFRAKTGILVPELNRYYLAVPHHENKDAEVRVYEIQP
;
A
#
# COMPACT_ATOMS: atom_id res chain seq x y z
N MET A 1 44.06 -60.07 52.26
CA MET A 1 43.71 -58.69 52.69
C MET A 1 43.54 -57.81 51.46
N LYS A 2 42.36 -57.17 51.35
CA LYS A 2 41.91 -56.09 50.44
C LYS A 2 42.11 -56.25 48.91
N ARG A 3 41.02 -56.62 48.23
CA ARG A 3 40.79 -56.36 46.79
C ARG A 3 40.34 -54.90 46.63
N MET A 4 41.03 -54.15 45.77
CA MET A 4 40.71 -52.75 45.46
C MET A 4 39.79 -52.72 44.24
N GLN A 5 38.54 -52.28 44.41
CA GLN A 5 37.59 -52.06 43.32
C GLN A 5 37.90 -50.70 42.68
N VAL A 6 38.18 -50.68 41.38
CA VAL A 6 38.22 -49.46 40.58
C VAL A 6 36.85 -49.28 39.95
N ALA A 7 36.13 -48.24 40.37
CA ALA A 7 34.88 -47.82 39.75
C ALA A 7 35.21 -46.91 38.56
N VAL A 8 34.88 -47.35 37.34
CA VAL A 8 34.93 -46.51 36.13
C VAL A 8 33.58 -45.83 35.99
N MET A 9 33.55 -44.52 36.23
CA MET A 9 32.36 -43.69 36.05
C MET A 9 32.30 -43.23 34.58
N ALA A 10 31.36 -43.78 33.80
CA ALA A 10 31.14 -43.38 32.41
C ALA A 10 30.36 -42.07 32.38
N LEU A 11 30.97 -41.01 31.86
CA LEU A 11 30.35 -39.71 31.68
C LEU A 11 29.64 -39.67 30.32
N SER A 12 28.33 -39.85 30.31
CA SER A 12 27.48 -39.70 29.12
C SER A 12 27.21 -38.22 28.86
N VAL A 13 27.87 -37.66 27.84
CA VAL A 13 27.59 -36.32 27.31
C VAL A 13 26.32 -36.39 26.46
N ALA A 14 25.23 -35.80 26.93
CA ALA A 14 24.03 -35.61 26.14
C ALA A 14 24.26 -34.47 25.14
N LEU A 15 24.35 -34.80 23.85
CA LEU A 15 24.29 -33.83 22.76
C LEU A 15 22.86 -33.27 22.70
N ALA A 16 22.67 -32.06 23.21
CA ALA A 16 21.44 -31.31 22.99
C ALA A 16 21.36 -30.95 21.50
N VAL A 17 20.47 -31.63 20.77
CA VAL A 17 20.09 -31.23 19.43
C VAL A 17 19.22 -29.99 19.59
N ASN A 18 19.80 -28.80 19.39
CA ASN A 18 19.01 -27.59 19.20
C ASN A 18 18.19 -27.77 17.92
N SER A 19 16.91 -28.11 18.05
CA SER A 19 15.97 -27.91 16.95
C SER A 19 15.91 -26.41 16.74
N LYS A 20 16.51 -25.91 15.64
CA LYS A 20 16.11 -24.60 15.14
C LYS A 20 14.61 -24.69 14.93
N ALA A 21 13.84 -23.86 15.62
CA ALA A 21 12.45 -23.62 15.27
C ALA A 21 12.44 -23.37 13.76
N GLN A 22 11.61 -24.11 13.05
CA GLN A 22 11.42 -23.92 11.63
C GLN A 22 10.77 -22.54 11.51
N ASP A 23 11.55 -21.51 11.13
CA ASP A 23 11.03 -20.16 10.91
C ASP A 23 9.89 -20.28 9.89
N HIS A 24 8.64 -20.16 10.36
CA HIS A 24 7.48 -20.14 9.49
C HIS A 24 7.50 -18.79 8.78
N ALA A 25 7.80 -18.80 7.48
CA ALA A 25 7.78 -17.60 6.66
C ALA A 25 6.36 -16.98 6.71
N PRO A 26 6.21 -15.67 6.94
CA PRO A 26 4.90 -15.05 7.12
C PRO A 26 4.05 -15.02 5.84
N LEU A 27 4.67 -15.23 4.69
CA LEU A 27 4.02 -15.36 3.39
C LEU A 27 4.55 -16.60 2.65
N LYS A 28 3.64 -17.29 1.99
CA LYS A 28 3.93 -18.42 1.11
C LYS A 28 3.53 -18.06 -0.32
N LEU A 29 4.47 -18.07 -1.26
CA LEU A 29 4.14 -17.88 -2.68
C LEU A 29 3.28 -19.05 -3.17
N VAL A 30 2.08 -18.75 -3.67
CA VAL A 30 1.11 -19.76 -4.15
C VAL A 30 0.84 -19.67 -5.64
N ALA A 31 1.08 -18.51 -6.26
CA ALA A 31 1.04 -18.37 -7.72
C ALA A 31 1.93 -17.22 -8.18
N THR A 32 2.33 -17.29 -9.45
CA THR A 32 2.94 -16.20 -10.21
C THR A 32 2.16 -16.07 -11.51
N ILE A 33 1.61 -14.88 -11.76
CA ILE A 33 0.84 -14.56 -12.96
C ILE A 33 1.77 -13.81 -13.92
N PRO A 34 2.24 -14.44 -15.00
CA PRO A 34 3.09 -13.75 -15.97
C PRO A 34 2.29 -12.71 -16.77
N LEU A 35 2.90 -11.58 -17.07
CA LEU A 35 2.33 -10.47 -17.84
C LEU A 35 3.21 -10.17 -19.07
N PRO A 36 3.30 -11.11 -20.03
CA PRO A 36 4.12 -10.92 -21.22
C PRO A 36 3.57 -9.77 -22.06
N GLY A 37 4.47 -9.01 -22.67
CA GLY A 37 4.12 -7.91 -23.58
C GLY A 37 3.94 -6.54 -22.92
N LEU A 38 4.10 -6.44 -21.60
CA LEU A 38 4.35 -5.16 -20.94
C LEU A 38 5.83 -4.77 -21.09
N HIS A 39 6.11 -3.49 -21.22
CA HIS A 39 7.48 -2.95 -21.27
C HIS A 39 7.92 -2.41 -19.90
N ASP A 40 9.21 -2.07 -19.79
CA ASP A 40 9.79 -1.41 -18.61
C ASP A 40 8.92 -0.22 -18.18
N GLY A 41 8.63 -0.15 -16.88
CA GLY A 41 7.80 0.89 -16.30
C GLY A 41 7.11 0.45 -15.03
N ASP A 42 6.62 1.42 -14.26
CA ASP A 42 5.99 1.16 -12.97
C ASP A 42 4.57 0.60 -13.10
N PHE A 43 4.20 -0.19 -12.10
CA PHE A 43 2.82 -0.34 -11.68
C PHE A 43 2.57 0.65 -10.55
N ASP A 44 1.30 0.89 -10.22
CA ASP A 44 0.98 1.78 -9.10
C ASP A 44 0.09 1.13 -8.04
N HIS A 45 -1.25 1.17 -8.13
CA HIS A 45 -2.11 0.60 -7.10
C HIS A 45 -3.04 -0.52 -7.60
N PHE A 46 -3.33 -1.44 -6.68
CA PHE A 46 -4.36 -2.47 -6.85
C PHE A 46 -5.72 -2.02 -6.31
N ALA A 47 -6.80 -2.66 -6.79
CA ALA A 47 -8.12 -2.62 -6.15
C ALA A 47 -8.81 -3.99 -6.20
N PRO A 48 -9.38 -4.50 -5.09
CA PRO A 48 -10.06 -5.79 -5.08
C PRO A 48 -11.58 -5.67 -5.32
N ASP A 49 -12.12 -6.65 -6.04
CA ASP A 49 -13.54 -7.04 -6.04
C ASP A 49 -13.63 -8.46 -5.49
N VAL A 50 -13.72 -8.58 -4.16
CA VAL A 50 -13.68 -9.86 -3.45
C VAL A 50 -14.83 -10.78 -3.88
N ASP A 51 -16.05 -10.24 -3.93
CA ASP A 51 -17.26 -11.02 -4.22
C ASP A 51 -17.38 -11.42 -5.70
N GLY A 52 -16.86 -10.59 -6.60
CA GLY A 52 -16.78 -10.90 -8.02
C GLY A 52 -15.54 -11.71 -8.42
N HIS A 53 -14.67 -12.05 -7.45
CA HIS A 53 -13.39 -12.73 -7.67
C HIS A 53 -12.47 -12.01 -8.66
N ARG A 54 -12.39 -10.68 -8.57
CA ARG A 54 -11.50 -9.89 -9.44
C ARG A 54 -10.50 -9.07 -8.65
N LEU A 55 -9.35 -8.85 -9.27
CA LEU A 55 -8.33 -7.92 -8.81
C LEU A 55 -7.95 -7.01 -9.97
N PHE A 56 -7.96 -5.71 -9.74
CA PHE A 56 -7.54 -4.70 -10.71
C PHE A 56 -6.13 -4.21 -10.35
N LEU A 57 -5.28 -3.97 -11.35
CA LEU A 57 -3.94 -3.40 -11.19
C LEU A 57 -3.71 -2.31 -12.25
N THR A 58 -3.24 -1.15 -11.83
CA THR A 58 -2.81 -0.09 -12.74
C THR A 58 -1.37 -0.33 -13.21
N GLY A 59 -1.18 -0.44 -14.52
CA GLY A 59 0.12 -0.39 -15.18
C GLY A 59 0.36 1.02 -15.70
N GLU A 60 0.87 1.88 -14.81
CA GLU A 60 1.07 3.32 -15.01
C GLU A 60 1.71 3.63 -16.37
N GLU A 61 2.95 3.17 -16.55
CA GLU A 61 3.76 3.45 -17.74
C GLU A 61 3.29 2.68 -18.98
N ASN A 62 2.53 1.60 -18.77
CA ASN A 62 1.99 0.79 -19.86
C ASN A 62 0.59 1.27 -20.30
N GLU A 63 0.07 2.35 -19.70
CA GLU A 63 -1.24 2.95 -19.98
C GLU A 63 -2.43 1.95 -19.93
N LYS A 64 -2.37 1.02 -18.97
CA LYS A 64 -3.30 -0.12 -18.89
C LYS A 64 -3.87 -0.30 -17.49
N VAL A 65 -5.10 -0.83 -17.41
CA VAL A 65 -5.61 -1.48 -16.20
C VAL A 65 -5.82 -2.96 -16.46
N LEU A 66 -5.11 -3.79 -15.70
CA LEU A 66 -5.14 -5.24 -15.80
C LEU A 66 -6.20 -5.79 -14.85
N VAL A 67 -6.99 -6.76 -15.32
CA VAL A 67 -8.04 -7.42 -14.54
C VAL A 67 -7.73 -8.89 -14.41
N PHE A 68 -7.59 -9.36 -13.19
CA PHE A 68 -7.30 -10.74 -12.86
C PHE A 68 -8.51 -11.43 -12.23
N ASP A 69 -8.67 -12.72 -12.50
CA ASP A 69 -9.55 -13.60 -11.72
C ASP A 69 -8.76 -14.16 -10.53
N THR A 70 -9.26 -13.93 -9.31
CA THR A 70 -8.57 -14.31 -8.07
C THR A 70 -8.77 -15.77 -7.67
N THR A 71 -9.69 -16.49 -8.32
CA THR A 71 -9.91 -17.93 -8.12
C THR A 71 -8.90 -18.74 -8.93
N THR A 72 -8.65 -18.32 -10.17
CA THR A 72 -7.79 -19.02 -11.14
C THR A 72 -6.39 -18.42 -11.23
N ASN A 73 -6.17 -17.21 -10.69
CA ASN A 73 -4.93 -16.43 -10.82
C ASN A 73 -4.55 -16.21 -12.30
N GLN A 74 -5.52 -15.74 -13.10
CA GLN A 74 -5.32 -15.47 -14.53
C GLN A 74 -5.69 -14.04 -14.88
N LEU A 75 -4.96 -13.43 -15.80
CA LEU A 75 -5.38 -12.19 -16.45
C LEU A 75 -6.58 -12.51 -17.34
N ILE A 76 -7.73 -11.88 -17.06
CA ILE A 76 -8.99 -12.09 -17.77
C ILE A 76 -9.39 -10.92 -18.67
N HIS A 77 -8.84 -9.73 -18.42
CA HIS A 77 -9.09 -8.56 -19.25
C HIS A 77 -7.98 -7.51 -19.09
N THR A 78 -7.84 -6.65 -20.10
CA THR A 78 -7.00 -5.45 -20.06
C THR A 78 -7.83 -4.28 -20.57
N ILE A 79 -7.95 -3.23 -19.77
CA ILE A 79 -8.49 -1.94 -20.19
C ILE A 79 -7.30 -1.16 -20.77
N GLU A 80 -7.38 -0.89 -22.06
CA GLU A 80 -6.33 -0.19 -22.82
C GLU A 80 -6.54 1.34 -22.80
N ASP A 81 -5.51 2.07 -23.20
CA ASP A 81 -5.52 3.52 -23.44
C ASP A 81 -5.92 4.38 -22.22
N VAL A 82 -5.61 3.91 -21.01
CA VAL A 82 -5.79 4.69 -19.78
C VAL A 82 -4.49 5.47 -19.54
N LYS A 83 -4.52 6.80 -19.56
CA LYS A 83 -3.29 7.61 -19.49
C LYS A 83 -2.78 7.72 -18.06
N ALA A 84 -1.60 7.14 -17.79
CA ALA A 84 -0.98 7.04 -16.46
C ALA A 84 -1.99 6.69 -15.35
N PRO A 85 -2.57 5.47 -15.36
CA PRO A 85 -3.48 5.06 -14.33
C PRO A 85 -2.71 4.88 -13.02
N HIS A 86 -3.15 5.55 -11.96
CA HIS A 86 -2.51 5.49 -10.64
C HIS A 86 -3.31 4.64 -9.68
N ALA A 87 -4.57 5.02 -9.43
CA ALA A 87 -5.44 4.36 -8.46
C ALA A 87 -6.81 3.96 -9.01
N ILE A 88 -7.46 2.99 -8.35
CA ILE A 88 -8.77 2.46 -8.73
C ILE A 88 -9.69 2.39 -7.50
N LEU A 89 -10.91 2.91 -7.63
CA LEU A 89 -12.01 2.59 -6.72
C LEU A 89 -13.06 1.75 -7.47
N PHE A 90 -13.37 0.58 -6.93
CA PHE A 90 -14.51 -0.23 -7.38
C PHE A 90 -15.76 0.04 -6.52
N ARG A 91 -16.82 0.56 -7.14
CA ARG A 91 -18.15 0.73 -6.54
C ARG A 91 -19.06 -0.40 -7.00
N LYS A 92 -19.09 -1.50 -6.23
CA LYS A 92 -19.89 -2.69 -6.53
C LYS A 92 -21.38 -2.40 -6.70
N ASP A 93 -21.93 -1.60 -5.80
CA ASP A 93 -23.35 -1.22 -5.77
C ASP A 93 -23.77 -0.42 -7.00
N LEU A 94 -22.85 0.31 -7.62
CA LEU A 94 -23.07 1.07 -8.86
C LEU A 94 -22.59 0.36 -10.12
N LYS A 95 -21.88 -0.78 -9.98
CA LYS A 95 -21.15 -1.45 -11.06
C LYS A 95 -20.21 -0.51 -11.82
N LYS A 96 -19.43 0.27 -11.08
CA LYS A 96 -18.51 1.27 -11.65
C LYS A 96 -17.08 1.07 -11.15
N LEU A 97 -16.13 1.31 -12.04
CA LEU A 97 -14.72 1.53 -11.72
C LEU A 97 -14.42 3.02 -11.89
N PHE A 98 -13.87 3.64 -10.86
CA PHE A 98 -13.32 4.98 -10.91
C PHE A 98 -11.80 4.84 -11.00
N ILE A 99 -11.24 5.16 -12.16
CA ILE A 99 -9.82 5.02 -12.44
C ILE A 99 -9.22 6.42 -12.47
N VAL A 100 -8.24 6.67 -11.61
CA VAL A 100 -7.49 7.93 -11.61
C VAL A 100 -6.46 7.86 -12.72
N ALA A 101 -6.63 8.70 -13.75
CA ALA A 101 -5.75 8.80 -14.90
C ALA A 101 -4.99 10.13 -14.82
N GLY A 102 -3.76 10.08 -14.31
CA GLY A 102 -2.98 11.26 -13.92
C GLY A 102 -2.70 12.20 -15.10
N ASP A 103 -2.22 11.62 -16.20
CA ASP A 103 -1.91 12.34 -17.44
C ASP A 103 -3.17 12.80 -18.20
N ALA A 104 -4.32 12.15 -17.97
CA ALA A 104 -5.60 12.62 -18.49
C ALA A 104 -6.20 13.77 -17.65
N SER A 105 -5.59 14.11 -16.50
CA SER A 105 -6.11 15.08 -15.52
C SER A 105 -7.58 14.78 -15.14
N ALA A 106 -7.89 13.49 -14.95
CA ALA A 106 -9.27 13.04 -14.79
C ALA A 106 -9.40 11.79 -13.93
N VAL A 107 -10.53 11.68 -13.24
CA VAL A 107 -11.04 10.40 -12.77
C VAL A 107 -12.02 9.88 -13.81
N GLN A 108 -11.63 8.83 -14.51
CA GLN A 108 -12.44 8.18 -15.54
C GLN A 108 -13.36 7.14 -14.92
N VAL A 109 -14.62 7.12 -15.36
CA VAL A 109 -15.66 6.23 -14.83
C VAL A 109 -15.99 5.18 -15.87
N TYR A 110 -15.70 3.93 -15.54
CA TYR A 110 -15.96 2.77 -16.38
C TYR A 110 -17.10 1.94 -15.82
N ASP A 111 -17.83 1.29 -16.71
CA ASP A 111 -18.72 0.19 -16.38
C ASP A 111 -17.89 -1.02 -15.94
N SER A 112 -18.14 -1.57 -14.75
CA SER A 112 -17.29 -2.63 -14.21
C SER A 112 -17.47 -3.97 -14.92
N ASP A 113 -18.56 -4.19 -15.65
CA ASP A 113 -18.85 -5.48 -16.27
C ASP A 113 -18.35 -5.51 -17.72
N SER A 114 -18.60 -4.43 -18.46
CA SER A 114 -18.20 -4.28 -19.86
C SER A 114 -16.88 -3.54 -20.08
N TYR A 115 -16.31 -2.94 -19.03
CA TYR A 115 -15.08 -2.14 -19.07
C TYR A 115 -15.13 -0.98 -20.07
N LYS A 116 -16.33 -0.46 -20.34
CA LYS A 116 -16.53 0.69 -21.23
C LYS A 116 -16.51 2.00 -20.45
N LEU A 117 -15.76 2.97 -20.96
CA LEU A 117 -15.78 4.34 -20.45
C LEU A 117 -17.20 4.92 -20.54
N ARG A 118 -17.69 5.47 -19.43
CA ARG A 118 -19.02 6.08 -19.30
C ARG A 118 -18.95 7.60 -19.14
N GLY A 119 -17.82 8.12 -18.68
CA GLY A 119 -17.60 9.54 -18.49
C GLY A 119 -16.35 9.78 -17.65
N GLU A 120 -16.12 11.05 -17.31
CA GLU A 120 -14.96 11.47 -16.55
C GLU A 120 -15.29 12.66 -15.66
N VAL A 121 -14.53 12.80 -14.57
CA VAL A 121 -14.55 13.95 -13.68
C VAL A 121 -13.19 14.63 -13.77
N LYS A 122 -13.16 15.88 -14.24
CA LYS A 122 -11.91 16.63 -14.37
C LYS A 122 -11.33 17.04 -13.02
N VAL A 123 -10.04 16.83 -12.87
CA VAL A 123 -9.19 17.22 -11.72
C VAL A 123 -7.96 17.98 -12.24
N SER A 124 -7.03 18.38 -11.38
CA SER A 124 -5.73 18.87 -11.86
C SER A 124 -4.89 17.73 -12.44
N ILE A 125 -3.81 18.06 -13.13
CA ILE A 125 -2.80 17.09 -13.57
C ILE A 125 -2.18 16.37 -12.38
N ASP A 126 -1.51 15.24 -12.61
CA ASP A 126 -0.80 14.47 -11.56
C ASP A 126 -1.78 13.95 -10.50
N ALA A 127 -2.95 13.51 -10.97
CA ALA A 127 -3.91 12.84 -10.12
C ALA A 127 -3.43 11.43 -9.83
N ASP A 128 -3.32 11.11 -8.54
CA ASP A 128 -2.57 9.95 -8.07
C ASP A 128 -3.35 9.25 -6.94
N SER A 129 -2.81 9.29 -5.71
CA SER A 129 -3.33 8.63 -4.52
C SER A 129 -4.79 9.00 -4.20
N ILE A 130 -5.54 8.01 -3.71
CA ILE A 130 -6.95 8.17 -3.33
C ILE A 130 -7.26 7.71 -1.92
N ALA A 131 -8.36 8.21 -1.38
CA ALA A 131 -9.08 7.61 -0.26
C ALA A 131 -10.58 7.67 -0.49
N TYR A 132 -11.31 6.62 -0.13
CA TYR A 132 -12.76 6.55 -0.31
C TYR A 132 -13.49 6.44 1.03
N ASP A 133 -14.46 7.32 1.25
CA ASP A 133 -15.36 7.28 2.39
C ASP A 133 -16.66 6.58 1.99
N SER A 134 -16.85 5.34 2.44
CA SER A 134 -18.06 4.57 2.15
C SER A 134 -19.32 5.08 2.85
N ALA A 135 -19.22 5.95 3.85
CA ALA A 135 -20.40 6.50 4.52
C ALA A 135 -20.98 7.70 3.75
N SER A 136 -20.12 8.53 3.16
CA SER A 136 -20.52 9.69 2.36
C SER A 136 -20.49 9.46 0.86
N HIS A 137 -19.91 8.33 0.42
CA HIS A 137 -19.63 8.01 -0.97
C HIS A 137 -18.71 9.03 -1.67
N TYR A 138 -17.83 9.67 -0.92
CA TYR A 138 -16.87 10.63 -1.45
C TYR A 138 -15.51 9.99 -1.69
N LEU A 139 -14.98 10.24 -2.88
CA LEU A 139 -13.63 9.90 -3.28
C LEU A 139 -12.75 11.14 -3.15
N TYR A 140 -11.68 11.04 -2.38
CA TYR A 140 -10.66 12.06 -2.20
C TYR A 140 -9.47 11.69 -3.10
N VAL A 141 -9.03 12.60 -3.95
CA VAL A 141 -7.98 12.35 -4.96
C VAL A 141 -6.92 13.42 -4.85
N VAL A 142 -5.68 13.04 -4.54
CA VAL A 142 -4.52 13.94 -4.58
C VAL A 142 -4.25 14.33 -6.03
N ASN A 143 -3.99 15.61 -6.29
CA ASN A 143 -3.55 16.10 -7.59
C ASN A 143 -2.81 17.45 -7.50
N GLY A 144 -2.25 17.91 -8.63
CA GLY A 144 -1.67 19.23 -8.78
C GLY A 144 -0.20 19.30 -8.34
N GLY A 145 0.17 20.37 -7.61
CA GLY A 145 1.51 20.46 -7.03
C GLY A 145 2.64 20.60 -8.07
N ARG A 146 3.66 19.75 -7.97
CA ARG A 146 4.90 19.82 -8.73
C ARG A 146 4.65 19.79 -10.24
N GLU A 147 3.86 18.84 -10.73
CA GLU A 147 3.58 18.67 -12.15
C GLU A 147 2.63 19.74 -12.69
N ALA A 148 1.73 20.25 -11.85
CA ALA A 148 0.94 21.45 -12.16
C ALA A 148 1.74 22.76 -12.08
N HIS A 149 3.01 22.70 -11.67
CA HIS A 149 3.88 23.86 -11.42
C HIS A 149 3.29 24.86 -10.41
N THR A 150 2.55 24.36 -9.42
CA THR A 150 1.98 25.16 -8.33
C THR A 150 2.74 24.95 -7.02
N PRO A 151 2.85 25.95 -6.13
CA PRO A 151 3.48 25.78 -4.82
C PRO A 151 2.58 25.02 -3.82
N TYR A 152 1.42 24.53 -4.27
CA TYR A 152 0.41 23.83 -3.49
C TYR A 152 -0.16 22.66 -4.30
N SER A 153 -0.59 21.61 -3.61
CA SER A 153 -1.35 20.49 -4.15
C SER A 153 -2.83 20.66 -3.80
N LEU A 154 -3.67 19.86 -4.44
CA LEU A 154 -5.10 19.78 -4.20
C LEU A 154 -5.46 18.36 -3.76
N ILE A 155 -6.51 18.26 -2.94
CA ILE A 155 -7.27 17.03 -2.76
C ILE A 155 -8.66 17.30 -3.32
N SER A 156 -8.96 16.76 -4.51
CA SER A 156 -10.29 16.86 -5.10
C SER A 156 -11.26 15.92 -4.41
N VAL A 157 -12.43 16.42 -4.04
CA VAL A 157 -13.51 15.63 -3.44
C VAL A 157 -14.56 15.35 -4.51
N ILE A 158 -14.81 14.09 -4.81
CA ILE A 158 -15.69 13.63 -5.89
C ILE A 158 -16.85 12.84 -5.28
N ASP A 159 -18.08 13.21 -5.64
CA ASP A 159 -19.28 12.42 -5.38
C ASP A 159 -19.31 11.24 -6.35
N THR A 160 -19.32 10.01 -5.85
CA THR A 160 -19.28 8.81 -6.69
C THR A 160 -20.67 8.26 -7.04
N ASP A 161 -21.73 8.68 -6.36
CA ASP A 161 -23.11 8.31 -6.74
C ASP A 161 -23.53 9.04 -8.01
N ASN A 162 -23.22 10.33 -8.05
CA ASN A 162 -23.34 11.18 -9.23
C ASN A 162 -21.97 11.76 -9.59
N PRO A 163 -21.15 11.06 -10.39
CA PRO A 163 -19.75 11.40 -10.68
C PRO A 163 -19.54 12.88 -11.03
N LYS A 164 -19.15 13.66 -10.03
CA LYS A 164 -18.86 15.10 -10.16
C LYS A 164 -17.90 15.54 -9.08
N LYS A 165 -17.04 16.50 -9.42
CA LYS A 165 -16.17 17.16 -8.45
C LYS A 165 -17.00 18.13 -7.61
N LEU A 166 -16.99 17.93 -6.30
CA LEU A 166 -17.70 18.78 -5.34
C LEU A 166 -16.89 20.02 -4.97
N ARG A 167 -15.59 19.83 -4.72
CA ARG A 167 -14.67 20.88 -4.27
C ARG A 167 -13.22 20.39 -4.36
N ASP A 168 -12.29 21.34 -4.25
CA ASP A 168 -10.87 21.09 -4.05
C ASP A 168 -10.46 21.56 -2.65
N VAL A 169 -9.70 20.75 -1.93
CA VAL A 169 -9.05 21.12 -0.68
C VAL A 169 -7.60 21.50 -0.99
N LYS A 170 -7.25 22.77 -0.80
CA LYS A 170 -5.89 23.24 -1.06
C LYS A 170 -4.96 22.87 0.09
N ILE A 171 -3.82 22.25 -0.25
CA ILE A 171 -2.78 21.87 0.70
C ILE A 171 -1.52 22.70 0.41
N ASP A 172 -1.00 23.36 1.44
CA ASP A 172 0.15 24.26 1.31
C ASP A 172 1.49 23.51 1.17
N THR A 173 1.62 22.63 0.19
CA THR A 173 2.89 22.03 -0.25
C THR A 173 2.67 21.52 -1.66
N ASN A 174 3.72 21.51 -2.49
CA ASN A 174 3.61 21.08 -3.88
C ASN A 174 3.76 19.56 -4.07
N HIS A 175 3.86 18.78 -2.98
CA HIS A 175 3.94 17.33 -3.06
C HIS A 175 3.20 16.72 -1.86
N VAL A 176 2.09 16.07 -2.17
CA VAL A 176 1.23 15.33 -1.24
C VAL A 176 1.15 13.90 -1.77
N GLU A 177 1.13 12.93 -0.88
CA GLU A 177 0.98 11.50 -1.17
C GLU A 177 -0.09 10.91 -0.25
N ALA A 178 -0.32 9.60 -0.38
CA ALA A 178 -1.20 8.73 0.42
C ALA A 178 -2.11 9.41 1.46
N ILE A 179 -3.41 9.19 1.29
CA ILE A 179 -4.44 9.63 2.23
C ILE A 179 -5.01 8.39 2.94
N VAL A 180 -5.18 8.45 4.26
CA VAL A 180 -5.99 7.47 5.01
C VAL A 180 -7.07 8.18 5.82
N LEU A 181 -8.25 7.56 5.89
CA LEU A 181 -9.41 8.12 6.59
C LEU A 181 -9.54 7.50 7.98
N GLU A 182 -9.90 8.33 8.95
CA GLU A 182 -10.44 7.86 10.21
C GLU A 182 -11.89 7.39 10.02
N LYS A 183 -12.23 6.17 10.46
CA LYS A 183 -13.57 5.62 10.28
C LYS A 183 -14.55 6.14 11.33
N SER A 184 -14.12 6.26 12.58
CA SER A 184 -14.96 6.66 13.73
C SER A 184 -15.20 8.16 13.84
N GLY A 185 -14.41 8.96 13.13
CA GLY A 185 -14.42 10.42 13.22
C GLY A 185 -14.21 11.10 11.87
N PRO A 186 -14.14 12.44 11.86
CA PRO A 186 -14.04 13.23 10.63
C PRO A 186 -12.60 13.40 10.12
N ARG A 187 -11.60 12.82 10.80
CA ARG A 187 -10.21 13.07 10.43
C ARG A 187 -9.85 12.33 9.14
N MET A 188 -8.97 12.94 8.38
CA MET A 188 -8.17 12.26 7.36
C MET A 188 -6.71 12.68 7.55
N PHE A 189 -5.79 11.75 7.32
CA PHE A 189 -4.37 11.96 7.39
C PHE A 189 -3.80 11.90 5.98
N CYS A 190 -2.86 12.77 5.66
CA CYS A 190 -2.15 12.70 4.38
C CYS A 190 -0.65 12.93 4.55
N ASN A 191 0.14 12.34 3.66
CA ASN A 191 1.57 12.60 3.60
C ASN A 191 1.81 13.95 2.92
N LEU A 192 2.39 14.90 3.67
CA LEU A 192 2.87 16.17 3.13
C LEU A 192 4.34 15.99 2.72
N THR A 193 4.55 15.22 1.67
CA THR A 193 5.86 14.73 1.20
C THR A 193 6.87 15.87 1.02
N GLY A 194 6.44 16.97 0.41
CA GLY A 194 7.26 18.17 0.20
C GLY A 194 7.66 18.90 1.49
N LYS A 195 7.01 18.58 2.62
CA LYS A 195 7.28 19.12 3.96
C LYS A 195 7.88 18.08 4.92
N SER A 196 8.04 16.81 4.52
CA SER A 196 8.46 15.72 5.42
C SER A 196 7.60 15.68 6.69
N ALA A 197 6.28 15.70 6.51
CA ALA A 197 5.30 15.82 7.58
C ALA A 197 4.02 15.06 7.25
N VAL A 198 3.18 14.86 8.27
CA VAL A 198 1.80 14.37 8.14
C VAL A 198 0.84 15.55 8.33
N GLY A 199 -0.11 15.70 7.42
CA GLY A 199 -1.23 16.62 7.57
C GLY A 199 -2.41 15.91 8.23
N VAL A 200 -3.07 16.59 9.16
CA VAL A 200 -4.34 16.14 9.77
C VAL A 200 -5.43 17.08 9.32
N LEU A 201 -6.46 16.56 8.66
CA LEU A 201 -7.54 17.38 8.12
C LEU A 201 -8.90 16.93 8.67
N ASP A 202 -9.81 17.89 8.84
CA ASP A 202 -11.24 17.62 9.02
C ASP A 202 -11.89 17.50 7.64
N ARG A 203 -12.31 16.29 7.25
CA ARG A 203 -12.84 16.03 5.90
C ARG A 203 -14.21 16.67 5.65
N ASN A 204 -14.95 16.99 6.70
CA ASN A 204 -16.25 17.67 6.62
C ASN A 204 -16.10 19.16 6.41
N LYS A 205 -15.08 19.77 7.03
CA LYS A 205 -14.80 21.21 6.92
C LYS A 205 -13.78 21.56 5.84
N SER A 206 -13.07 20.55 5.31
CA SER A 206 -11.95 20.74 4.37
C SER A 206 -10.86 21.65 4.94
N ALA A 207 -10.53 21.45 6.21
CA ALA A 207 -9.61 22.30 6.96
C ALA A 207 -8.43 21.48 7.49
N LEU A 208 -7.22 22.01 7.34
CA LEU A 208 -6.02 21.49 8.00
C LEU A 208 -6.09 21.83 9.49
N LEU A 209 -6.12 20.79 10.32
CA LEU A 209 -6.19 20.88 11.78
C LEU A 209 -4.80 20.92 12.41
N ALA A 210 -3.87 20.14 11.88
CA ALA A 210 -2.51 20.06 12.37
C ALA A 210 -1.55 19.61 11.26
N THR A 211 -0.28 19.95 11.46
CA THR A 211 0.84 19.42 10.69
C THR A 211 1.83 18.82 11.68
N TRP A 212 2.13 17.54 11.52
CA TRP A 212 3.06 16.80 12.37
C TRP A 212 4.37 16.55 11.61
N PRO A 213 5.47 17.23 11.98
CA PRO A 213 6.75 17.01 11.33
C PRO A 213 7.28 15.61 11.63
N LEU A 214 7.86 14.95 10.63
CA LEU A 214 8.67 13.75 10.86
C LEU A 214 10.01 14.13 11.49
N PRO A 215 10.72 13.19 12.15
CA PRO A 215 12.05 13.46 12.69
C PRO A 215 13.02 13.91 11.59
N ALA A 216 13.98 14.76 11.97
CA ALA A 216 14.97 15.28 11.04
C ALA A 216 15.76 14.16 10.36
N GLY A 217 15.94 14.28 9.04
CA GLY A 217 16.69 13.32 8.23
C GLY A 217 15.83 12.29 7.49
N TYR A 218 14.57 12.11 7.86
CA TYR A 218 13.62 11.25 7.15
C TYR A 218 12.77 12.07 6.19
N LYS A 219 12.92 11.80 4.89
CA LYS A 219 12.31 12.58 3.82
C LYS A 219 11.60 11.68 2.83
N LEU A 220 10.70 12.28 2.04
CA LEU A 220 9.93 11.58 1.01
C LEU A 220 9.03 10.50 1.64
N ASN A 221 8.17 10.90 2.58
CA ASN A 221 7.11 10.03 3.07
C ASN A 221 6.06 9.80 1.99
N VAL A 222 5.79 8.55 1.63
CA VAL A 222 4.90 8.20 0.52
C VAL A 222 3.77 7.29 0.98
N ALA A 223 4.08 6.10 1.49
CA ALA A 223 3.06 5.16 1.95
C ALA A 223 2.50 5.53 3.33
N MET A 224 1.22 5.24 3.55
CA MET A 224 0.55 5.41 4.84
C MET A 224 -0.45 4.27 5.10
N ALA A 225 -0.54 3.82 6.35
CA ALA A 225 -1.57 2.90 6.82
C ALA A 225 -2.02 3.31 8.23
N PHE A 226 -3.19 2.85 8.67
CA PHE A 226 -3.77 3.27 9.94
C PHE A 226 -4.34 2.10 10.75
N ASP A 227 -3.82 1.92 11.96
CA ASP A 227 -4.46 1.15 13.01
C ASP A 227 -5.25 2.09 13.92
N GLU A 228 -6.53 2.24 13.62
CA GLU A 228 -7.41 3.11 14.38
C GLU A 228 -7.68 2.60 15.79
N GLY A 229 -7.71 1.27 15.99
CA GLY A 229 -8.01 0.68 17.29
C GLY A 229 -6.91 0.96 18.33
N ASP A 230 -5.66 0.91 17.90
CA ASP A 230 -4.51 1.20 18.76
C ASP A 230 -3.99 2.64 18.63
N HIS A 231 -4.66 3.49 17.83
CA HIS A 231 -4.25 4.87 17.54
C HIS A 231 -2.83 4.96 16.96
N ARG A 232 -2.49 4.10 15.99
CA ARG A 232 -1.17 4.08 15.33
C ARG A 232 -1.29 4.41 13.85
N LEU A 233 -0.70 5.53 13.47
CA LEU A 233 -0.53 5.94 12.08
C LEU A 233 0.85 5.50 11.61
N PHE A 234 0.90 4.67 10.58
CA PHE A 234 2.12 4.16 9.97
C PHE A 234 2.49 5.03 8.79
N VAL A 235 3.73 5.49 8.72
CA VAL A 235 4.27 6.32 7.64
C VAL A 235 5.60 5.75 7.21
N VAL A 236 5.84 5.65 5.90
CA VAL A 236 7.13 5.18 5.38
C VAL A 236 7.82 6.27 4.59
N THR A 237 9.10 6.53 4.89
CA THR A 237 9.96 7.41 4.10
C THR A 237 10.81 6.62 3.10
N ARG A 238 11.10 7.22 1.94
CA ARG A 238 11.97 6.62 0.91
C ARG A 238 13.44 7.01 1.06
N ASN A 239 13.76 8.09 1.76
CA ASN A 239 15.12 8.58 1.94
C ASN A 239 15.41 9.02 3.39
N PRO A 240 16.04 8.16 4.21
CA PRO A 240 16.23 6.72 4.00
C PRO A 240 14.91 5.95 4.04
N GLY A 241 14.94 4.66 3.64
CA GLY A 241 13.85 3.70 3.88
C GLY A 241 13.57 3.55 5.37
N GLN A 242 12.44 4.04 5.86
CA GLN A 242 12.14 4.04 7.30
C GLN A 242 10.64 3.90 7.57
N LEU A 243 10.26 2.97 8.44
CA LEU A 243 8.93 2.90 9.03
C LEU A 243 8.89 3.77 10.28
N ILE A 244 8.07 4.81 10.25
CA ILE A 244 7.79 5.72 11.36
C ILE A 244 6.36 5.49 11.82
N VAL A 245 6.21 5.22 13.12
CA VAL A 245 4.90 5.00 13.74
C VAL A 245 4.58 6.20 14.61
N LEU A 246 3.45 6.86 14.33
CA LEU A 246 2.96 8.00 15.09
C LEU A 246 1.73 7.60 15.92
N ASN A 247 1.59 8.21 17.10
CA ASN A 247 0.31 8.23 17.79
C ASN A 247 -0.65 9.14 17.00
N SER A 248 -1.79 8.59 16.57
CA SER A 248 -2.72 9.28 15.67
C SER A 248 -3.56 10.38 16.34
N ASP A 249 -3.40 10.64 17.64
CA ASP A 249 -4.07 11.74 18.33
C ASP A 249 -3.15 12.94 18.54
N SER A 250 -1.85 12.70 18.69
CA SER A 250 -0.87 13.72 19.05
C SER A 250 0.21 13.97 18.00
N GLY A 251 0.40 13.05 17.05
CA GLY A 251 1.51 13.07 16.11
C GLY A 251 2.85 12.69 16.73
N LYS A 252 2.87 12.26 18.00
CA LYS A 252 4.09 11.84 18.68
C LYS A 252 4.65 10.58 18.01
N VAL A 253 5.94 10.58 17.72
CA VAL A 253 6.66 9.38 17.24
C VAL A 253 6.73 8.36 18.37
N ILE A 254 6.24 7.16 18.07
CA ILE A 254 6.20 5.99 18.96
C ILE A 254 7.35 5.05 18.63
N SER A 255 7.50 4.74 17.34
CA SER A 255 8.57 3.87 16.85
C SER A 255 9.14 4.42 15.56
N ASN A 256 10.39 4.05 15.29
CA ASN A 256 11.16 4.50 14.15
C ASN A 256 12.19 3.42 13.79
N VAL A 257 11.86 2.54 12.84
CA VAL A 257 12.67 1.37 12.49
C VAL A 257 13.05 1.37 11.00
N PRO A 258 14.28 0.94 10.64
CA PRO A 258 14.70 0.88 9.24
C PRO A 258 13.77 -0.02 8.43
N ALA A 259 13.44 0.39 7.21
CA ALA A 259 12.62 -0.37 6.27
C ALA A 259 13.32 -0.45 4.90
N VAL A 260 12.82 -1.33 4.03
CA VAL A 260 13.18 -1.35 2.62
C VAL A 260 13.00 0.03 1.99
N SER A 261 13.89 0.40 1.07
CA SER A 261 13.83 1.67 0.35
C SER A 261 12.73 1.67 -0.72
N MET A 262 12.36 2.87 -1.18
CA MET A 262 11.44 3.07 -2.31
C MET A 262 10.03 2.46 -2.12
N VAL A 263 9.58 2.32 -0.88
CA VAL A 263 8.22 1.83 -0.60
C VAL A 263 7.18 2.76 -1.22
N ASP A 264 6.25 2.21 -1.99
CA ASP A 264 5.05 2.91 -2.51
C ASP A 264 3.81 2.47 -1.74
N ASP A 265 3.60 1.15 -1.68
CA ASP A 265 2.46 0.56 -1.00
C ASP A 265 2.82 -0.01 0.37
N MET A 266 1.93 0.25 1.33
CA MET A 266 1.96 -0.36 2.64
C MET A 266 0.56 -0.81 3.06
N SER A 267 0.45 -2.04 3.57
CA SER A 267 -0.79 -2.58 4.13
C SER A 267 -0.61 -2.94 5.61
N TYR A 268 -1.60 -2.62 6.44
CA TYR A 268 -1.68 -3.09 7.82
C TYR A 268 -2.71 -4.21 7.95
N ASP A 269 -2.27 -5.34 8.49
CA ASP A 269 -3.06 -6.51 8.81
C ASP A 269 -3.36 -6.53 10.30
N ALA A 270 -4.55 -6.06 10.66
CA ALA A 270 -4.99 -6.02 12.05
C ALA A 270 -5.19 -7.43 12.65
N GLN A 271 -5.47 -8.44 11.82
CA GLN A 271 -5.70 -9.81 12.27
C GLN A 271 -4.40 -10.46 12.75
N HIS A 272 -3.32 -10.30 11.98
CA HIS A 272 -2.02 -10.87 12.33
C HIS A 272 -1.08 -9.88 13.01
N LYS A 273 -1.52 -8.62 13.19
CA LYS A 273 -0.69 -7.51 13.70
C LYS A 273 0.60 -7.35 12.90
N ARG A 274 0.46 -7.23 11.58
CA ARG A 274 1.59 -7.15 10.63
C ARG A 274 1.49 -5.97 9.68
N LEU A 275 2.63 -5.45 9.25
CA LEU A 275 2.74 -4.48 8.18
C LEU A 275 3.50 -5.10 7.00
N TYR A 276 2.99 -4.89 5.79
CA TYR A 276 3.60 -5.33 4.54
C TYR A 276 4.03 -4.09 3.74
N LEU A 277 5.33 -3.91 3.52
CA LEU A 277 5.91 -2.74 2.86
C LEU A 277 6.58 -3.19 1.55
N ALA A 278 5.93 -2.94 0.42
CA ALA A 278 6.47 -3.28 -0.89
C ALA A 278 7.47 -2.20 -1.32
N GLY A 279 8.74 -2.57 -1.49
CA GLY A 279 9.79 -1.65 -1.92
C GLY A 279 10.67 -2.23 -3.01
N ASP A 280 11.74 -1.51 -3.34
CA ASP A 280 12.66 -1.95 -4.39
C ASP A 280 13.49 -3.18 -3.93
N GLY A 281 13.40 -4.26 -4.68
CA GLY A 281 14.10 -5.53 -4.43
C GLY A 281 13.51 -6.40 -3.32
N ALA A 282 12.69 -5.86 -2.43
CA ALA A 282 12.16 -6.60 -1.29
C ALA A 282 10.79 -6.13 -0.80
N LEU A 283 10.05 -7.07 -0.23
CA LEU A 283 8.86 -6.84 0.58
C LEU A 283 9.25 -7.05 2.05
N ASP A 284 9.23 -5.99 2.85
CA ASP A 284 9.43 -6.11 4.29
C ASP A 284 8.11 -6.44 4.99
N VAL A 285 8.15 -7.44 5.86
CA VAL A 285 7.05 -7.81 6.74
C VAL A 285 7.47 -7.49 8.17
N PHE A 286 6.79 -6.54 8.79
CA PHE A 286 6.98 -6.22 10.21
C PHE A 286 5.89 -6.88 11.05
N GLU A 287 6.26 -7.40 12.20
CA GLU A 287 5.35 -7.75 13.29
C GLU A 287 5.21 -6.55 14.24
N GLN A 288 3.97 -6.19 14.57
CA GLN A 288 3.61 -5.32 15.67
C GLN A 288 3.45 -6.18 16.93
N LYS A 289 4.47 -6.19 17.78
CA LYS A 289 4.51 -7.01 19.01
C LYS A 289 3.51 -6.52 20.05
N ASP A 290 3.37 -5.21 20.09
CA ASP A 290 2.37 -4.46 20.85
C ASP A 290 2.18 -3.10 20.14
N PRO A 291 1.24 -2.24 20.58
CA PRO A 291 1.01 -0.95 19.93
C PRO A 291 2.24 -0.06 19.74
N ASP A 292 3.32 -0.25 20.50
CA ASP A 292 4.49 0.64 20.51
C ASP A 292 5.76 0.00 19.94
N HIS A 293 5.81 -1.32 19.78
CA HIS A 293 7.03 -2.03 19.38
C HIS A 293 6.84 -2.86 18.10
N TYR A 294 7.79 -2.68 17.18
CA TYR A 294 7.75 -3.26 15.83
C TYR A 294 9.07 -3.94 15.53
N ALA A 295 9.03 -5.13 14.93
CA ALA A 295 10.22 -5.87 14.53
C ALA A 295 10.07 -6.37 13.10
N LEU A 296 11.16 -6.34 12.33
CA LEU A 296 11.20 -6.99 11.03
C LEU A 296 11.07 -8.50 11.23
N LEU A 297 9.96 -9.06 10.79
CA LEU A 297 9.66 -10.48 10.85
C LEU A 297 10.31 -11.22 9.67
N ALA A 298 10.22 -10.64 8.47
CA ALA A 298 10.84 -11.20 7.28
C ALA A 298 11.14 -10.11 6.24
N LYS A 299 12.16 -10.37 5.41
CA LYS A 299 12.44 -9.64 4.18
C LYS A 299 12.29 -10.62 3.02
N ILE A 300 11.18 -10.49 2.29
CA ILE A 300 10.82 -11.41 1.20
C ILE A 300 11.41 -10.87 -0.10
N PRO A 301 12.06 -11.71 -0.93
CA PRO A 301 12.51 -11.28 -2.25
C PRO A 301 11.35 -10.75 -3.09
N GLY A 302 11.44 -9.48 -3.48
CA GLY A 302 10.53 -8.85 -4.43
C GLY A 302 11.12 -8.98 -5.84
N GLY A 303 11.26 -7.84 -6.51
CA GLY A 303 11.97 -7.71 -7.77
C GLY A 303 12.39 -6.25 -7.96
N PHE A 304 12.95 -5.93 -9.13
CA PHE A 304 13.25 -4.54 -9.48
C PHE A 304 11.95 -3.72 -9.38
N ARG A 305 11.97 -2.68 -8.54
CA ARG A 305 10.85 -1.76 -8.30
C ARG A 305 9.51 -2.45 -8.04
N ALA A 306 9.52 -3.61 -7.37
CA ALA A 306 8.30 -4.30 -6.93
C ALA A 306 7.68 -3.59 -5.70
N LYS A 307 7.31 -2.32 -5.89
CA LYS A 307 6.89 -1.38 -4.84
C LYS A 307 5.37 -1.25 -4.68
N THR A 308 4.64 -1.96 -5.54
CA THR A 308 3.17 -2.01 -5.61
C THR A 308 2.65 -3.32 -5.05
N GLY A 309 1.77 -3.26 -4.07
CA GLY A 309 1.23 -4.46 -3.46
C GLY A 309 0.06 -4.21 -2.53
N ILE A 310 -0.83 -5.20 -2.42
CA ILE A 310 -2.04 -5.09 -1.62
C ILE A 310 -2.28 -6.33 -0.79
N LEU A 311 -2.67 -6.11 0.47
CA LEU A 311 -3.29 -7.12 1.31
C LEU A 311 -4.79 -7.19 1.01
N VAL A 312 -5.31 -8.40 0.77
CA VAL A 312 -6.74 -8.69 0.70
C VAL A 312 -7.08 -9.70 1.80
N PRO A 313 -7.41 -9.23 3.03
CA PRO A 313 -7.62 -10.10 4.18
C PRO A 313 -8.72 -11.15 3.96
N GLU A 314 -9.80 -10.78 3.25
CA GLU A 314 -10.94 -11.65 2.96
C GLU A 314 -10.55 -12.86 2.12
N LEU A 315 -9.47 -12.77 1.34
CA LEU A 315 -8.94 -13.87 0.54
C LEU A 315 -7.76 -14.59 1.23
N ASN A 316 -7.29 -14.10 2.38
CA ASN A 316 -6.03 -14.50 2.99
C ASN A 316 -4.85 -14.40 1.99
N ARG A 317 -4.80 -13.30 1.23
CA ARG A 317 -3.81 -13.07 0.17
C ARG A 317 -3.10 -11.74 0.28
N TYR A 318 -1.84 -11.75 -0.13
CA TYR A 318 -1.08 -10.55 -0.47
C TYR A 318 -0.64 -10.65 -1.94
N TYR A 319 -0.86 -9.59 -2.71
CA TYR A 319 -0.48 -9.50 -4.12
C TYR A 319 0.65 -8.50 -4.26
N LEU A 320 1.69 -8.86 -5.02
CA LEU A 320 2.83 -8.00 -5.30
C LEU A 320 3.01 -7.88 -6.81
N ALA A 321 2.97 -6.67 -7.36
CA ALA A 321 3.30 -6.45 -8.75
C ALA A 321 4.82 -6.31 -8.90
N VAL A 322 5.38 -7.00 -9.88
CA VAL A 322 6.80 -6.93 -10.23
C VAL A 322 6.88 -6.41 -11.67
N PRO A 323 7.38 -5.19 -11.88
CA PRO A 323 7.61 -4.61 -13.20
C PRO A 323 8.41 -5.51 -14.15
N HIS A 324 8.18 -5.32 -15.45
CA HIS A 324 9.10 -5.79 -16.47
C HIS A 324 10.45 -5.11 -16.24
N HIS A 325 11.53 -5.87 -16.38
CA HIS A 325 12.87 -5.31 -16.31
C HIS A 325 13.85 -6.11 -17.17
N GLU A 326 14.49 -5.43 -18.12
CA GLU A 326 15.45 -6.02 -19.05
C GLU A 326 14.87 -7.20 -19.84
N ASN A 327 15.23 -8.44 -19.48
CA ASN A 327 14.81 -9.66 -20.17
C ASN A 327 13.79 -10.47 -19.35
N LYS A 328 13.19 -9.87 -18.33
CA LYS A 328 12.19 -10.52 -17.47
C LYS A 328 10.85 -9.85 -17.68
N ASP A 329 9.87 -10.66 -18.08
CA ASP A 329 8.46 -10.23 -18.14
C ASP A 329 8.00 -9.70 -16.78
N ALA A 330 7.08 -8.74 -16.83
CA ALA A 330 6.33 -8.34 -15.65
C ALA A 330 5.54 -9.54 -15.09
N GLU A 331 5.26 -9.52 -13.79
CA GLU A 331 4.47 -10.56 -13.15
C GLU A 331 3.71 -10.04 -11.92
N VAL A 332 2.62 -10.71 -11.56
CA VAL A 332 1.98 -10.55 -10.24
C VAL A 332 2.26 -11.80 -9.42
N ARG A 333 2.88 -11.62 -8.25
CA ARG A 333 3.09 -12.69 -7.28
C ARG A 333 1.95 -12.72 -6.27
N VAL A 334 1.38 -13.90 -6.08
CA VAL A 334 0.27 -14.15 -5.17
C VAL A 334 0.81 -14.93 -3.97
N TYR A 335 0.71 -14.33 -2.81
CA TYR A 335 1.13 -14.93 -1.55
C TYR A 335 -0.07 -15.27 -0.68
N GLU A 336 -0.02 -16.43 -0.04
CA GLU A 336 -0.89 -16.79 1.07
C GLU A 336 -0.25 -16.36 2.38
N ILE A 337 -1.03 -15.68 3.22
CA ILE A 337 -0.57 -15.27 4.56
C ILE A 337 -0.50 -16.49 5.45
N GLN A 338 0.62 -16.66 6.13
CA GLN A 338 0.84 -17.72 7.11
C GLN A 338 0.64 -17.19 8.53
N PRO A 339 0.25 -18.04 9.50
CA PRO A 339 0.08 -17.65 10.90
C PRO A 339 1.29 -16.99 11.56
#